data_AF-A0A419X7U3-F1
#
_entry.id   AF-A0A419X7U3-F1
#
_cell.length_a   1.000
_cell.length_b   1.000
_cell.length_c   1.000
_cell.angle_alpha   90.00
_cell.angle_beta   90.00
_cell.angle_gamma   90.00
#
_symmetry.space_group_name_H-M   'P 1'
#
loop_
_entity.id
_entity.type
_entity.pdbx_description
1 polymer ?
#
loop_
_entity_poly.entity_id
_entity_poly.type
_entity_poly.pdbx_seq_one_letter_code
_entity_poly.pdbx_strand_id
1 'polypeptide(L)'
;MKNSILPFSLILALCLVFVSCDKDDDTTPNVAKGTYEVLMNGEIVAEGNDADVGYAEGGEGSVSVSISKDEEVSVLISSVPIEIGSSVAIDGSDVTVSVLGNLVGGSYLTPVVDASGTIIRVSDSKFTFVCTCKDLADWVDGPTYEFEGTIESSAYKMVK
;
A
#
# COMPACT_ATOMS: atom_id res chain seq x y z
N MET A 1 52.49 32.95 46.15
CA MET A 1 51.49 31.88 46.30
C MET A 1 50.30 32.23 45.45
N LYS A 2 50.04 31.40 44.44
CA LYS A 2 48.89 31.48 43.53
C LYS A 2 47.61 31.15 44.32
N ASN A 3 46.49 31.72 43.90
CA ASN A 3 45.22 31.02 43.63
C ASN A 3 44.26 32.04 43.02
N SER A 4 44.26 32.12 41.69
CA SER A 4 43.22 32.80 40.92
C SER A 4 42.19 31.75 40.53
N ILE A 5 40.94 31.98 40.94
CA ILE A 5 39.78 31.16 40.63
C ILE A 5 39.18 31.73 39.33
N LEU A 6 39.36 31.00 38.23
CA LEU A 6 38.69 31.27 36.95
C LEU A 6 37.58 30.22 36.79
N PRO A 7 36.30 30.61 36.65
CA PRO A 7 35.25 29.66 36.35
C PRO A 7 35.35 29.19 34.89
N PHE A 8 35.46 27.87 34.72
CA PHE A 8 35.38 27.16 33.45
C PHE A 8 33.99 27.38 32.83
N SER A 9 33.92 28.25 31.81
CA SER A 9 32.75 28.37 30.95
C SER A 9 32.77 27.19 29.97
N LEU A 10 31.93 26.18 30.26
CA LEU A 10 31.70 25.02 29.42
C LEU A 10 30.87 25.46 28.20
N ILE A 11 31.55 25.86 27.12
CA ILE A 11 30.91 26.07 25.82
C ILE A 11 30.65 24.68 25.23
N LEU A 12 29.43 24.18 25.45
CA LEU A 12 28.89 23.04 24.71
C LEU A 12 28.55 23.53 23.30
N ALA A 13 29.54 23.48 22.40
CA ALA A 13 29.35 23.71 20.98
C ALA A 13 28.51 22.55 20.42
N LEU A 14 27.20 22.74 20.42
CA LEU A 14 26.27 21.91 19.67
C LEU A 14 26.60 22.12 18.18
N CYS A 15 27.37 21.19 17.61
CA CYS A 15 27.54 21.08 16.17
C CYS A 15 26.17 20.71 15.57
N LEU A 16 25.34 21.73 15.36
CA LEU A 16 24.26 21.70 14.38
C LEU A 16 24.93 21.56 13.02
N VAL A 17 25.20 20.31 12.63
CA VAL A 17 25.27 19.97 11.21
C VAL A 17 23.87 20.22 10.68
N PHE A 18 23.65 21.45 10.23
CA PHE A 18 22.67 21.73 9.21
C PHE A 18 23.12 20.93 7.99
N VAL A 19 22.67 19.68 7.91
CA VAL A 19 22.54 19.03 6.60
C VAL A 19 21.55 19.94 5.88
N SER A 20 22.10 20.84 5.08
CA SER A 20 21.35 21.51 4.05
C SER A 20 20.78 20.37 3.22
N CYS A 21 19.50 20.06 3.42
CA CYS A 21 18.69 19.57 2.32
C CYS A 21 18.80 20.66 1.28
N ASP A 22 19.79 20.51 0.39
CA ASP A 22 19.70 21.10 -0.93
C ASP A 22 18.29 20.80 -1.43
N LYS A 23 17.70 21.80 -2.07
CA LYS A 23 16.38 21.70 -2.66
C LYS A 23 16.35 20.45 -3.53
N ASP A 24 15.79 19.37 -2.99
CA ASP A 24 15.51 18.18 -3.76
C ASP A 24 14.64 18.66 -4.90
N ASP A 25 15.10 18.37 -6.11
CA ASP A 25 14.44 18.73 -7.34
C ASP A 25 12.94 18.47 -7.21
N ASP A 26 12.11 19.44 -7.62
CA ASP A 26 10.66 19.33 -7.79
C ASP A 26 10.29 18.31 -8.89
N THR A 27 10.99 17.17 -8.96
CA THR A 27 10.51 15.99 -9.64
C THR A 27 9.37 15.45 -8.82
N THR A 28 8.15 15.89 -9.17
CA THR A 28 6.95 15.16 -8.79
C THR A 28 7.20 13.68 -9.11
N PRO A 29 7.04 12.77 -8.14
CA PRO A 29 7.16 11.34 -8.40
C PRO A 29 6.29 11.01 -9.61
N ASN A 30 6.85 10.36 -10.61
CA ASN A 30 6.08 9.90 -11.76
C ASN A 30 5.25 8.71 -11.30
N VAL A 31 4.12 9.00 -10.63
CA VAL A 31 3.19 7.98 -10.16
C VAL A 31 2.44 7.48 -11.39
N ALA A 32 2.57 6.18 -11.66
CA ALA A 32 1.83 5.56 -12.74
C ALA A 32 0.34 5.65 -12.45
N LYS A 33 -0.44 5.97 -13.48
CA LYS A 33 -1.89 6.02 -13.38
C LYS A 33 -2.49 4.67 -13.75
N GLY A 34 -3.62 4.35 -13.13
CA GLY A 34 -4.37 3.13 -13.42
C GLY A 34 -5.87 3.33 -13.31
N THR A 35 -6.58 2.25 -13.67
CA THR A 35 -8.02 2.11 -13.48
C THR A 35 -8.29 0.99 -12.49
N TYR A 36 -9.39 1.11 -11.77
CA TYR A 36 -9.78 0.10 -10.79
C TYR A 36 -11.28 -0.02 -10.64
N GLU A 37 -11.67 -1.19 -10.15
CA GLU A 37 -13.02 -1.52 -9.72
C GLU A 37 -12.86 -2.43 -8.50
N VAL A 38 -13.58 -2.13 -7.42
CA VAL A 38 -13.64 -2.92 -6.20
C VAL A 38 -15.10 -3.15 -5.83
N LEU A 39 -15.46 -4.42 -5.70
CA LEU A 39 -16.75 -4.87 -5.24
C LEU A 39 -16.64 -5.38 -3.81
N MET A 40 -17.69 -5.16 -3.03
CA MET A 40 -17.88 -5.76 -1.72
C MET A 40 -19.23 -6.49 -1.72
N ASN A 41 -19.22 -7.78 -1.43
CA ASN A 41 -20.40 -8.65 -1.47
C ASN A 41 -21.18 -8.57 -2.80
N GLY A 42 -20.45 -8.44 -3.91
CA GLY A 42 -21.02 -8.34 -5.26
C GLY A 42 -21.55 -6.95 -5.66
N GLU A 43 -21.41 -5.93 -4.81
CA GLU A 43 -21.79 -4.55 -5.12
C GLU A 43 -20.54 -3.69 -5.34
N ILE A 44 -20.51 -2.84 -6.37
CA ILE A 44 -19.41 -1.90 -6.59
C ILE A 44 -19.38 -0.89 -5.44
N VAL A 45 -18.26 -0.86 -4.72
CA VAL A 45 -18.03 0.06 -3.59
C VAL A 45 -17.03 1.16 -3.91
N ALA A 46 -16.16 0.94 -4.90
CA ALA A 46 -15.27 1.96 -5.43
C ALA A 46 -14.89 1.62 -6.87
N GLU A 47 -14.87 2.62 -7.76
CA GLU A 47 -14.36 2.48 -9.11
C GLU A 47 -13.79 3.80 -9.59
N GLY A 48 -12.78 3.75 -10.45
CA GLY A 48 -12.21 4.99 -10.91
C GLY A 48 -11.10 4.85 -11.93
N ASN A 49 -10.73 6.01 -12.46
CA ASN A 49 -9.59 6.23 -13.33
C ASN A 49 -8.58 7.16 -12.64
N ASP A 50 -7.39 7.25 -13.26
CA ASP A 50 -6.30 8.10 -12.78
C ASP A 50 -5.93 7.86 -11.31
N ALA A 51 -6.10 6.63 -10.83
CA ALA A 51 -5.66 6.21 -9.51
C ALA A 51 -4.14 6.12 -9.49
N ASP A 52 -3.56 6.48 -8.35
CA ASP A 52 -2.13 6.34 -8.12
C ASP A 52 -1.79 4.88 -7.92
N VAL A 53 -0.98 4.34 -8.83
CA VAL A 53 -0.56 2.94 -8.80
C VAL A 53 0.93 2.84 -8.49
N GLY A 54 1.21 2.09 -7.43
CA GLY A 54 2.55 1.75 -6.98
C GLY A 54 2.84 0.27 -7.19
N TYR A 55 4.12 -0.05 -7.37
CA TYR A 55 4.62 -1.40 -7.19
C TYR A 55 5.97 -1.34 -6.49
N ALA A 56 6.30 -2.39 -5.76
CA ALA A 56 7.60 -2.56 -5.13
C ALA A 56 8.04 -4.01 -5.34
N GLU A 57 9.25 -4.17 -5.88
CA GLU A 57 9.92 -5.48 -5.88
C GLU A 57 10.36 -5.79 -4.45
N GLY A 58 9.85 -6.90 -3.92
CA GLY A 58 10.26 -7.45 -2.64
C GLY A 58 11.45 -8.40 -2.78
N GLY A 59 11.81 -9.04 -1.67
CA GLY A 59 12.78 -10.16 -1.69
C GLY A 59 12.22 -11.39 -2.41
N GLU A 60 13.11 -12.28 -2.86
CA GLU A 60 12.75 -13.62 -3.39
C GLU A 60 11.74 -13.62 -4.57
N GLY A 61 11.71 -12.58 -5.40
CA GLY A 61 10.80 -12.52 -6.54
C GLY A 61 9.33 -12.28 -6.15
N SER A 62 9.09 -11.67 -4.98
CA SER A 62 7.78 -11.13 -4.63
C SER A 62 7.63 -9.72 -5.21
N VAL A 63 6.42 -9.36 -5.63
CA VAL A 63 6.10 -7.98 -6.01
C VAL A 63 4.85 -7.56 -5.28
N SER A 64 4.96 -6.51 -4.47
CA SER A 64 3.82 -5.86 -3.86
C SER A 64 3.26 -4.82 -4.82
N VAL A 65 1.94 -4.66 -4.84
CA VAL A 65 1.28 -3.60 -5.61
C VAL A 65 0.34 -2.82 -4.73
N SER A 66 0.21 -1.53 -5.02
CA SER A 66 -0.75 -0.67 -4.36
C SER A 66 -1.53 0.14 -5.38
N ILE A 67 -2.75 0.47 -5.01
CA ILE A 67 -3.55 1.47 -5.69
C ILE A 67 -4.21 2.36 -4.66
N SER A 68 -4.24 3.66 -4.92
CA SER A 68 -4.95 4.62 -4.10
C SER A 68 -5.63 5.69 -4.94
N LYS A 69 -6.84 6.07 -4.54
CA LYS A 69 -7.55 7.22 -5.08
C LYS A 69 -8.06 8.07 -3.92
N ASP A 70 -7.36 9.16 -3.64
CA ASP A 70 -7.71 10.12 -2.58
C ASP A 70 -8.07 9.40 -1.26
N GLU A 71 -9.22 9.73 -0.67
CA GLU A 71 -9.78 9.07 0.52
C GLU A 71 -10.82 7.98 0.18
N GLU A 72 -11.07 7.75 -1.11
CA GLU A 72 -12.12 6.83 -1.59
C GLU A 72 -11.71 5.38 -1.37
N VAL A 73 -10.54 5.00 -1.88
CA VAL A 73 -10.01 3.65 -1.75
C VAL A 73 -8.49 3.63 -1.68
N SER A 74 -7.97 2.67 -0.92
CA SER A 74 -6.60 2.22 -0.96
C SER A 74 -6.59 0.70 -0.89
N VAL A 75 -5.97 0.05 -1.88
CA VAL A 75 -5.75 -1.40 -1.89
C VAL A 75 -4.25 -1.63 -1.90
N LEU A 76 -3.78 -2.48 -0.98
CA LEU A 76 -2.42 -2.96 -0.92
C LEU A 76 -2.42 -4.49 -1.04
N ILE A 77 -1.65 -5.02 -1.99
CA ILE A 77 -1.46 -6.45 -2.19
C ILE A 77 0.01 -6.75 -1.93
N SER A 78 0.32 -7.59 -0.93
CA SER A 78 1.72 -7.85 -0.52
C SER A 78 2.51 -8.63 -1.56
N SER A 79 1.85 -9.48 -2.35
CA SER A 79 2.49 -10.28 -3.39
C SER A 79 1.51 -10.60 -4.53
N VAL A 80 1.93 -10.38 -5.77
CA VAL A 80 1.17 -10.75 -6.97
C VAL A 80 1.94 -11.78 -7.81
N PRO A 81 1.24 -12.66 -8.56
CA PRO A 81 1.92 -13.63 -9.41
C PRO A 81 2.64 -12.93 -10.57
N ILE A 82 3.89 -13.30 -10.80
CA ILE A 82 4.71 -12.73 -11.89
C ILE A 82 4.25 -13.26 -13.25
N GLU A 83 3.91 -14.53 -13.36
CA GLU A 83 3.54 -15.12 -14.65
C GLU A 83 2.10 -14.75 -15.05
N ILE A 84 1.90 -14.32 -16.29
CA ILE A 84 0.57 -14.05 -16.83
C ILE A 84 -0.23 -15.36 -16.91
N GLY A 85 -1.47 -15.34 -16.42
CA GLY A 85 -2.34 -16.50 -16.32
C GLY A 85 -2.13 -17.31 -15.04
N SER A 86 -1.10 -16.99 -14.25
CA SER A 86 -0.85 -17.65 -12.96
C SER A 86 -1.62 -16.98 -11.83
N SER A 87 -1.84 -17.76 -10.77
CA SER A 87 -2.56 -17.34 -9.58
C SER A 87 -1.74 -17.61 -8.33
N VAL A 88 -1.91 -16.80 -7.30
CA VAL A 88 -1.40 -17.06 -5.96
C VAL A 88 -2.55 -17.07 -4.96
N ALA A 89 -2.51 -18.00 -4.02
CA ALA A 89 -3.47 -18.05 -2.93
C ALA A 89 -3.14 -16.98 -1.91
N ILE A 90 -4.16 -16.33 -1.38
CA ILE A 90 -4.06 -15.48 -0.20
C ILE A 90 -4.19 -16.39 1.01
N ASP A 91 -3.19 -16.35 1.90
CA ASP A 91 -3.10 -17.21 3.08
C ASP A 91 -2.94 -16.44 4.40
N GLY A 92 -2.86 -15.10 4.33
CA GLY A 92 -2.75 -14.23 5.50
C GLY A 92 -1.34 -14.16 6.10
N SER A 93 -0.40 -15.04 5.69
CA SER A 93 0.98 -15.05 6.19
C SER A 93 1.96 -14.46 5.18
N ASP A 94 1.92 -14.93 3.93
CA ASP A 94 2.87 -14.57 2.89
C ASP A 94 2.21 -13.63 1.87
N VAL A 95 0.93 -13.86 1.60
CA VAL A 95 0.14 -13.07 0.67
C VAL A 95 -1.08 -12.50 1.36
N THR A 96 -1.20 -11.18 1.34
CA THR A 96 -2.30 -10.42 1.92
C THR A 96 -2.80 -9.36 0.95
N VAL A 97 -4.10 -9.15 0.91
CA VAL A 97 -4.75 -7.93 0.43
C VAL A 97 -5.24 -7.17 1.64
N SER A 98 -5.04 -5.87 1.61
CA SER A 98 -5.61 -4.92 2.55
C SER A 98 -6.40 -3.90 1.77
N VAL A 99 -7.68 -3.78 2.11
CA VAL A 99 -8.59 -2.81 1.50
C VAL A 99 -8.96 -1.79 2.57
N LEU A 100 -8.75 -0.50 2.27
CA LEU A 100 -9.11 0.63 3.11
C LEU A 100 -9.88 1.65 2.28
N GLY A 101 -10.70 2.47 2.94
CA GLY A 101 -11.37 3.59 2.29
C GLY A 101 -12.80 3.78 2.75
N ASN A 102 -13.50 4.65 2.04
CA ASN A 102 -14.88 5.00 2.31
C ASN A 102 -15.87 4.12 1.53
N LEU A 103 -15.88 2.82 1.85
CA LEU A 103 -16.50 1.80 1.01
C LEU A 103 -17.96 1.47 1.40
N VAL A 104 -18.38 1.77 2.63
CA VAL A 104 -19.74 1.46 3.12
C VAL A 104 -20.47 2.72 3.52
N GLY A 105 -21.36 3.20 2.64
CA GLY A 105 -22.34 4.24 2.97
C GLY A 105 -21.74 5.54 3.53
N GLY A 106 -20.52 5.91 3.13
CA GLY A 106 -19.86 7.12 3.62
C GLY A 106 -19.04 6.95 4.90
N SER A 107 -18.92 5.72 5.44
CA SER A 107 -18.05 5.40 6.58
C SER A 107 -16.72 4.79 6.15
N TYR A 108 -15.64 5.27 6.79
CA TYR A 108 -14.30 4.70 6.64
C TYR A 108 -14.30 3.29 7.23
N LEU A 109 -14.07 2.28 6.40
CA LEU A 109 -13.80 0.94 6.92
C LEU A 109 -12.41 0.91 7.54
N THR A 110 -12.31 0.33 8.73
CA THR A 110 -11.02 -0.10 9.29
C THR A 110 -10.35 -1.08 8.33
N PRO A 111 -9.00 -1.12 8.30
CA PRO A 111 -8.27 -1.93 7.33
C PRO A 111 -8.81 -3.35 7.34
N VAL A 112 -9.32 -3.84 6.23
CA VAL A 112 -9.81 -5.21 6.16
C VAL A 112 -8.65 -6.07 5.68
N VAL A 113 -8.16 -6.98 6.52
CA VAL A 113 -7.06 -7.89 6.17
C VAL A 113 -7.66 -9.24 5.81
N ASP A 114 -7.19 -9.80 4.70
CA ASP A 114 -7.71 -11.06 4.20
C ASP A 114 -7.49 -12.23 5.16
N ALA A 115 -8.48 -13.11 5.21
CA ALA A 115 -8.36 -14.44 5.79
C ALA A 115 -8.05 -15.51 4.73
N SER A 116 -8.48 -15.30 3.48
CA SER A 116 -8.28 -16.23 2.37
C SER A 116 -8.67 -15.60 1.03
N GLY A 117 -8.20 -16.16 -0.08
CA GLY A 117 -8.57 -15.67 -1.42
C GLY A 117 -7.62 -16.11 -2.51
N THR A 118 -7.69 -15.47 -3.67
CA THR A 118 -6.81 -15.69 -4.81
C THR A 118 -6.56 -14.40 -5.57
N ILE A 119 -5.32 -14.18 -5.99
CA ILE A 119 -4.93 -13.12 -6.92
C ILE A 119 -4.48 -13.77 -8.22
N ILE A 120 -4.90 -13.21 -9.35
CA ILE A 120 -4.59 -13.69 -10.70
C ILE A 120 -3.97 -12.56 -11.51
N ARG A 121 -2.86 -12.83 -12.21
CA ARG A 121 -2.34 -11.92 -13.23
C ARG A 121 -3.03 -12.20 -14.55
N VAL A 122 -3.87 -11.28 -15.00
CA VAL A 122 -4.69 -11.47 -16.21
C VAL A 122 -3.93 -11.02 -17.47
N SER A 123 -3.09 -9.99 -17.35
CA SER A 123 -2.23 -9.49 -18.44
C SER A 123 -0.93 -8.90 -17.91
N ASP A 124 -0.11 -8.33 -18.80
CA ASP A 124 1.10 -7.58 -18.42
C ASP A 124 0.77 -6.36 -17.54
N SER A 125 -0.42 -5.78 -17.66
CA SER A 125 -0.87 -4.58 -16.95
C SER A 125 -2.00 -4.82 -15.93
N LYS A 126 -2.54 -6.04 -15.81
CA LYS A 126 -3.80 -6.27 -15.10
C LYS A 126 -3.72 -7.40 -14.09
N PHE A 127 -4.21 -7.14 -12.89
CA PHE A 127 -4.47 -8.13 -11.85
C PHE A 127 -5.94 -8.12 -11.45
N THR A 128 -6.41 -9.28 -11.01
CA THR A 128 -7.70 -9.42 -10.34
C THR A 128 -7.49 -10.15 -9.03
N PHE A 129 -8.27 -9.82 -8.02
CA PHE A 129 -8.29 -10.54 -6.76
C PHE A 129 -9.73 -10.85 -6.34
N VAL A 130 -9.90 -11.96 -5.66
CA VAL A 130 -11.11 -12.32 -4.92
C VAL A 130 -10.66 -12.76 -3.55
N CYS A 131 -11.13 -12.11 -2.51
CA CYS A 131 -10.73 -12.40 -1.14
C CYS A 131 -11.86 -12.26 -0.15
N THR A 132 -11.68 -12.92 0.98
CA THR A 132 -12.56 -12.85 2.12
C THR A 132 -11.83 -12.10 3.21
N CYS A 133 -12.31 -10.90 3.52
CA CYS A 133 -11.65 -9.99 4.44
C CYS A 133 -12.46 -9.87 5.73
N LYS A 134 -11.77 -9.73 6.87
CA LYS A 134 -12.41 -9.45 8.17
C LYS A 134 -12.10 -8.04 8.64
N ASP A 135 -13.11 -7.38 9.21
CA ASP A 135 -12.91 -6.08 9.84
C ASP A 135 -11.88 -6.21 10.98
N LEU A 136 -10.78 -5.47 10.86
CA LEU A 136 -9.70 -5.50 11.85
C LEU A 136 -10.12 -4.94 13.21
N ALA A 137 -11.13 -4.06 13.26
CA ALA A 137 -11.68 -3.56 14.53
C ALA A 137 -12.28 -4.70 15.36
N ASP A 138 -12.86 -5.70 14.69
CA ASP A 138 -13.55 -6.83 15.31
C ASP A 138 -12.99 -8.17 14.77
N TRP A 139 -11.67 -8.36 14.79
CA TRP A 139 -11.01 -9.52 14.14
C TRP A 139 -11.58 -10.91 14.51
N VAL A 140 -12.09 -11.08 15.74
CA VAL A 140 -12.59 -12.36 16.26
C VAL A 140 -14.03 -12.65 15.79
N ASP A 141 -14.95 -11.73 16.04
CA ASP A 141 -16.40 -11.90 15.85
C ASP A 141 -17.01 -10.92 14.83
N GLY A 142 -16.15 -10.19 14.13
CA GLY A 142 -16.52 -9.14 13.20
C GLY A 142 -17.12 -9.67 11.91
N PRO A 143 -17.83 -8.80 11.19
CA PRO A 143 -18.36 -9.14 9.89
C PRO A 143 -17.23 -9.55 8.94
N THR A 144 -17.56 -10.52 8.10
CA THR A 144 -16.71 -10.95 7.01
C THR A 144 -17.31 -10.42 5.72
N TYR A 145 -16.46 -9.93 4.83
CA TYR A 145 -16.83 -9.37 3.54
C TYR A 145 -16.12 -10.13 2.43
N GLU A 146 -16.84 -10.38 1.35
CA GLU A 146 -16.23 -10.84 0.10
C GLU A 146 -15.83 -9.60 -0.70
N PHE A 147 -14.56 -9.49 -1.05
CA PHE A 147 -14.06 -8.45 -1.93
C PHE A 147 -13.63 -9.06 -3.25
N GLU A 148 -14.03 -8.39 -4.32
CA GLU A 148 -13.50 -8.64 -5.66
C GLU A 148 -12.86 -7.34 -6.13
N GLY A 149 -11.74 -7.42 -6.81
CA GLY A 149 -11.14 -6.23 -7.36
C GLY A 149 -10.37 -6.47 -8.63
N THR A 150 -10.41 -5.46 -9.49
CA THR A 150 -9.65 -5.39 -10.72
C THR A 150 -8.76 -4.15 -10.66
N ILE A 151 -7.47 -4.32 -10.96
CA ILE A 151 -6.52 -3.22 -11.05
C ILE A 151 -5.78 -3.32 -12.38
N GLU A 152 -5.76 -2.23 -13.13
CA GLU A 152 -5.07 -2.16 -14.41
C GLU A 152 -4.18 -0.90 -14.50
N SER A 153 -2.88 -1.10 -14.75
CA SER A 153 -1.92 -0.01 -14.93
C SER A 153 -0.72 -0.44 -15.75
N SER A 154 -0.15 0.50 -16.51
CA SER A 154 1.11 0.31 -17.21
C SER A 154 2.30 0.12 -16.25
N ALA A 155 2.17 0.52 -14.97
CA ALA A 155 3.19 0.31 -13.95
C ALA A 155 3.59 -1.17 -13.85
N TYR A 156 2.61 -2.06 -13.99
CA TYR A 156 2.79 -3.49 -13.79
C TYR A 156 3.47 -4.21 -14.95
N LYS A 157 3.62 -3.55 -16.11
CA LYS A 157 4.39 -4.11 -17.23
C LYS A 157 5.87 -4.32 -16.89
N MET A 158 6.33 -3.68 -15.82
CA MET A 158 7.69 -3.81 -15.32
C MET A 158 7.89 -5.05 -14.43
N VAL A 159 6.81 -5.67 -13.96
CA VAL A 159 6.86 -6.90 -13.13
C VAL A 159 7.26 -8.10 -14.00
N LYS A 160 8.42 -8.69 -13.69
CA LYS A 160 9.08 -9.75 -14.47
C LYS A 160 9.52 -10.93 -13.61
#